data_AF-A0A1Q2H0U8-F1
#
_entry.id   AF-A0A1Q2H0U8-F1
#
_cell.length_a   1.000
_cell.length_b   1.000
_cell.length_c   1.000
_cell.angle_alpha   90.00
_cell.angle_beta   90.00
_cell.angle_gamma   90.00
#
_symmetry.space_group_name_H-M   'P 1'
#
loop_
_entity.id
_entity.type
_entity.pdbx_description
1 polymer ?
#
loop_
_entity_poly.entity_id
_entity_poly.type
_entity_poly.pdbx_seq_one_letter_code
_entity_poly.pdbx_strand_id
1 'polypeptide(L)'
;MINGLLIVVLILFVVIFWRWPSIQNRLWRSKYKYFALNSQQKDILLRCMPIYKKMTDADREKLERHITWFLNEKRFVGCDGLKLTSAMKLIVAADACVLVLNKPWPLYRNVKEILLYPSAYYAPQSTRDSAGLVSYHNAVRLGESWPGGTLVLSWHDVLEGNRLPSDGHNLVFHEFAHQLDQETGKTTGTPLLKSSADYKEWGRVFSRAFTQLKSHVAYSMPHVIHSYGATNEAEFFAVLTETFLEKPAELRRYDPEIYSMLVNYYQFDPIVWH
;
A
#
# COMPACT_ATOMS: atom_id res chain seq x y z
N MET A 1 7.70 41.96 30.37
CA MET A 1 6.55 41.75 29.46
C MET A 1 6.91 40.91 28.23
N ILE A 2 8.05 41.15 27.58
CA ILE A 2 8.50 40.40 26.38
C ILE A 2 8.61 38.87 26.61
N ASN A 3 9.14 38.44 27.76
CA ASN A 3 9.28 37.01 28.08
C ASN A 3 7.95 36.27 28.22
N GLY A 4 6.90 36.93 28.73
CA GLY A 4 5.57 36.34 28.85
C GLY A 4 4.90 36.11 27.49
N LEU A 5 5.04 37.08 26.58
CA LEU A 5 4.53 36.96 25.21
C LEU A 5 5.23 35.83 24.44
N LEU A 6 6.56 35.73 24.56
CA LEU A 6 7.34 34.67 23.91
C LEU A 6 6.95 33.28 24.40
N ILE A 7 6.69 33.10 25.70
CA ILE A 7 6.22 31.84 26.27
C ILE A 7 4.84 31.47 25.71
N VAL A 8 3.92 32.41 25.62
CA VAL A 8 2.58 32.16 25.04
C VAL A 8 2.68 31.78 23.57
N VAL A 9 3.50 32.47 22.77
CA VAL A 9 3.72 32.14 21.36
C VAL A 9 4.34 30.75 21.20
N LEU A 10 5.32 30.39 22.05
CA LEU A 10 5.93 29.06 22.04
C LEU A 10 4.92 27.97 22.40
N ILE A 11 4.10 28.18 23.43
CA ILE A 11 3.03 27.23 23.81
C ILE A 11 2.05 27.06 22.66
N LEU A 12 1.59 28.15 22.03
CA LEU A 12 0.70 28.11 20.88
C LEU A 12 1.34 27.36 19.71
N PHE A 13 2.62 27.63 19.41
CA PHE A 13 3.35 26.93 18.36
C PHE A 13 3.44 25.42 18.65
N VAL A 14 3.77 25.02 19.87
CA VAL A 14 3.84 23.60 20.27
C VAL A 14 2.47 22.93 20.16
N VAL A 15 1.40 23.58 20.63
CA VAL A 15 0.04 23.06 20.54
C VAL A 15 -0.38 22.91 19.07
N ILE A 16 -0.12 23.91 18.23
CA ILE A 16 -0.43 23.86 16.79
C ILE A 16 0.38 22.75 16.13
N PHE A 17 1.68 22.63 16.41
CA PHE A 17 2.55 21.61 15.86
C PHE A 17 2.04 20.20 16.19
N TRP A 18 1.70 19.94 17.45
CA TRP A 18 1.13 18.65 17.88
C TRP A 18 -0.26 18.37 17.29
N ARG A 19 -1.08 19.41 17.10
CA ARG A 19 -2.43 19.30 16.52
C ARG A 19 -2.43 19.36 14.98
N TRP A 20 -1.30 19.64 14.35
CA TRP A 20 -1.19 19.91 12.92
C TRP A 20 -1.74 18.78 12.05
N PRO A 21 -1.45 17.47 12.30
CA PRO A 21 -2.03 16.39 11.50
C PRO A 21 -3.58 16.37 11.55
N SER A 22 -4.15 16.62 12.73
CA SER A 22 -5.60 16.68 12.91
C SER A 22 -6.22 17.89 12.21
N ILE A 23 -5.54 19.04 12.25
CA ILE A 23 -5.95 20.26 11.55
C ILE A 23 -5.92 20.02 10.03
N GLN A 24 -4.82 19.49 9.49
CA GLN A 24 -4.69 19.18 8.07
C GLN A 24 -5.77 18.21 7.59
N ASN A 25 -6.02 17.13 8.33
CA ASN A 25 -7.08 16.18 8.01
C ASN A 25 -8.46 16.85 7.99
N ARG A 26 -8.74 17.79 8.91
CA ARG A 26 -9.98 18.58 8.90
C ARG A 26 -10.07 19.50 7.67
N LEU A 27 -8.98 20.15 7.30
CA LEU A 27 -8.92 21.01 6.11
C LEU A 27 -9.17 20.21 4.83
N TRP A 28 -8.54 19.03 4.68
CA TRP A 28 -8.81 18.17 3.53
C TRP A 28 -10.24 17.65 3.51
N ARG A 29 -10.80 17.25 4.66
CA ARG A 29 -12.22 16.85 4.74
C ARG A 29 -13.14 17.97 4.26
N SER A 30 -12.81 19.23 4.55
CA SER A 30 -13.55 20.37 4.03
C SER A 30 -13.34 20.58 2.53
N LYS A 31 -12.08 20.53 2.06
CA LYS A 31 -11.70 20.73 0.64
C LYS A 31 -12.38 19.70 -0.27
N TYR A 32 -12.38 18.43 0.13
CA TYR A 32 -12.90 17.31 -0.66
C TYR A 32 -14.33 16.91 -0.33
N LYS A 33 -15.04 17.66 0.53
CA LYS A 33 -16.41 17.34 0.98
C LYS A 33 -17.39 17.12 -0.17
N TYR A 34 -17.25 17.91 -1.24
CA TYR A 34 -18.16 17.91 -2.39
C TYR A 34 -17.55 17.24 -3.63
N PHE A 35 -16.35 16.70 -3.51
CA PHE A 35 -15.74 15.94 -4.58
C PHE A 35 -16.25 14.51 -4.54
N ALA A 36 -16.66 13.99 -5.69
CA ALA A 36 -17.15 12.63 -5.84
C ALA A 36 -16.72 12.07 -7.20
N LEU A 37 -16.62 10.74 -7.29
CA LEU A 37 -16.45 10.08 -8.57
C LEU A 37 -17.73 10.24 -9.40
N ASN A 38 -17.57 10.58 -10.68
CA ASN A 38 -18.69 10.63 -11.61
C ASN A 38 -19.14 9.22 -12.03
N SER A 39 -20.31 9.12 -12.66
CA SER A 39 -20.90 7.83 -13.04
C SER A 39 -20.01 7.00 -13.98
N GLN A 40 -19.25 7.65 -14.88
CA GLN A 40 -18.33 6.96 -15.78
C GLN A 40 -17.15 6.34 -15.03
N GLN A 41 -16.59 7.05 -14.04
CA GLN A 41 -15.52 6.53 -13.20
C GLN A 41 -16.01 5.34 -12.37
N LYS A 42 -17.21 5.42 -11.79
CA LYS A 42 -17.81 4.31 -11.04
C LYS A 42 -18.05 3.08 -11.94
N ASP A 43 -18.55 3.28 -13.16
CA ASP A 43 -18.75 2.20 -14.13
C ASP A 43 -17.42 1.52 -14.52
N ILE A 44 -16.34 2.29 -14.70
CA ILE A 44 -15.00 1.72 -14.91
C ILE A 44 -14.60 0.83 -13.72
N LEU A 45 -14.76 1.31 -12.48
CA LEU A 45 -14.40 0.52 -11.30
C LEU A 45 -15.26 -0.75 -11.16
N LEU A 46 -16.57 -0.67 -11.44
CA LEU A 46 -17.46 -1.84 -11.42
C LEU A 46 -17.09 -2.91 -12.45
N ARG A 47 -16.48 -2.51 -13.58
CA ARG A 47 -16.04 -3.43 -14.64
C ARG A 47 -14.65 -3.99 -14.37
N CYS A 48 -13.73 -3.16 -13.89
CA CYS A 48 -12.32 -3.48 -13.82
C CYS A 48 -11.87 -3.99 -12.46
N MET A 49 -12.59 -3.71 -11.37
CA MET A 49 -12.14 -4.00 -10.01
C MET A 49 -13.15 -4.89 -9.27
N PRO A 50 -12.94 -6.22 -9.25
CA PRO A 50 -13.87 -7.18 -8.62
C PRO A 50 -14.17 -6.88 -7.15
N ILE A 51 -13.17 -6.43 -6.38
CA ILE A 51 -13.35 -6.04 -4.97
C ILE A 51 -14.34 -4.88 -4.85
N TYR A 52 -14.20 -3.82 -5.65
CA TYR A 52 -15.12 -2.67 -5.61
C TYR A 52 -16.57 -3.07 -5.92
N LYS A 53 -16.77 -4.00 -6.86
CA LYS A 53 -18.09 -4.55 -7.17
C LYS A 53 -18.73 -5.26 -5.98
N LYS A 54 -17.94 -5.96 -5.16
CA LYS A 54 -18.44 -6.70 -3.99
C LYS A 54 -18.48 -5.89 -2.68
N MET A 55 -17.84 -4.72 -2.63
CA MET A 55 -17.88 -3.83 -1.47
C MET A 55 -19.31 -3.38 -1.11
N THR A 56 -19.54 -3.18 0.19
CA THR A 56 -20.75 -2.52 0.70
C THR A 56 -20.79 -1.06 0.24
N ASP A 57 -21.98 -0.45 0.19
CA ASP A 57 -22.11 0.96 -0.21
C ASP A 57 -21.33 1.90 0.73
N ALA A 58 -21.28 1.58 2.03
CA ALA A 58 -20.52 2.34 3.01
C ALA A 58 -19.00 2.27 2.77
N ASP A 59 -18.47 1.10 2.41
CA ASP A 59 -17.05 0.96 2.09
C ASP A 59 -16.71 1.57 0.73
N ARG A 60 -17.59 1.45 -0.27
CA ARG A 60 -17.43 2.15 -1.55
C ARG A 60 -17.36 3.66 -1.33
N GLU A 61 -18.24 4.24 -0.52
CA GLU A 61 -18.22 5.68 -0.24
C GLU A 61 -16.89 6.12 0.39
N LYS A 62 -16.36 5.35 1.34
CA LYS A 62 -15.04 5.63 1.91
C LYS A 62 -13.95 5.54 0.84
N LEU A 63 -13.95 4.47 0.04
CA LEU A 63 -12.95 4.26 -1.00
C LEU A 63 -12.97 5.40 -2.02
N GLU A 64 -14.14 5.78 -2.52
CA GLU A 64 -14.32 6.86 -3.50
C GLU A 64 -13.77 8.20 -2.99
N ARG A 65 -13.96 8.50 -1.71
CA ARG A 65 -13.35 9.67 -1.07
C ARG A 65 -11.82 9.57 -1.04
N HIS A 66 -11.28 8.41 -0.69
CA HIS A 66 -9.83 8.17 -0.71
C HIS A 66 -9.25 8.31 -2.11
N ILE A 67 -9.90 7.72 -3.12
CA ILE A 67 -9.52 7.84 -4.53
C ILE A 67 -9.49 9.30 -4.95
N THR A 68 -10.53 10.07 -4.61
CA THR A 68 -10.61 11.47 -5.01
C THR A 68 -9.48 12.30 -4.39
N TRP A 69 -9.21 12.10 -3.10
CA TRP A 69 -8.05 12.73 -2.45
C TRP A 69 -6.75 12.32 -3.13
N PHE A 70 -6.57 11.02 -3.40
CA PHE A 70 -5.36 10.47 -3.98
C PHE A 70 -5.07 11.04 -5.37
N LEU A 71 -6.08 11.10 -6.25
CA LEU A 71 -5.95 11.65 -7.61
C LEU A 71 -5.60 13.14 -7.65
N ASN A 72 -5.94 13.89 -6.59
CA ASN A 72 -5.64 15.32 -6.50
C ASN A 72 -4.32 15.62 -5.76
N GLU A 73 -3.85 14.71 -4.92
CA GLU A 73 -2.68 14.94 -4.04
C GLU A 73 -1.45 14.12 -4.47
N LYS A 74 -1.60 13.14 -5.37
CA LYS A 74 -0.49 12.34 -5.95
C LYS A 74 -0.29 12.67 -7.42
N ARG A 75 0.99 12.84 -7.83
CA ARG A 75 1.34 13.08 -9.22
C ARG A 75 1.47 11.75 -9.97
N PHE A 76 0.94 11.69 -11.19
CA PHE A 76 1.09 10.55 -12.08
C PHE A 76 1.83 10.97 -13.34
N VAL A 77 2.83 10.19 -13.76
CA VAL A 77 3.59 10.41 -14.99
C VAL A 77 3.63 9.14 -15.82
N GLY A 78 3.34 9.27 -17.11
CA GLY A 78 3.48 8.19 -18.08
C GLY A 78 4.89 8.21 -18.64
N CYS A 79 5.54 7.05 -18.61
CA CYS A 79 6.91 6.88 -19.06
C CYS A 79 6.96 6.03 -20.34
N ASP A 80 8.09 6.08 -21.03
CA ASP A 80 8.34 5.29 -22.25
C ASP A 80 7.23 5.41 -23.32
N GLY A 81 6.82 6.67 -23.58
CA GLY A 81 5.78 6.97 -24.57
C GLY A 81 4.35 6.65 -24.14
N LEU A 82 4.14 6.08 -22.94
CA LEU A 82 2.81 5.77 -22.42
C LEU A 82 2.01 7.06 -22.17
N LYS A 83 0.92 7.24 -22.93
CA LYS A 83 -0.02 8.34 -22.71
C LYS A 83 -0.99 7.98 -21.60
N LEU A 84 -0.86 8.64 -20.44
CA LEU A 84 -1.76 8.42 -19.32
C LEU A 84 -3.21 8.78 -19.64
N THR A 85 -4.11 7.85 -19.36
CA THR A 85 -5.55 8.09 -19.38
C THR A 85 -6.09 8.28 -17.96
N SER A 86 -7.26 8.93 -17.84
CA SER A 86 -7.93 9.07 -16.54
C SER A 86 -8.31 7.71 -15.92
N ALA A 87 -8.62 6.71 -16.75
CA ALA A 87 -8.94 5.36 -16.29
C ALA A 87 -7.73 4.66 -15.65
N MET A 88 -6.53 4.83 -16.20
CA MET A 88 -5.30 4.26 -15.64
C MET A 88 -5.02 4.79 -14.24
N LYS A 89 -5.08 6.12 -14.08
CA LYS A 89 -4.89 6.76 -12.77
C LYS A 89 -5.94 6.30 -11.77
N LEU A 90 -7.19 6.17 -12.22
CA LEU A 90 -8.31 5.75 -11.40
C LEU A 90 -8.12 4.33 -10.85
N ILE A 91 -7.71 3.38 -11.68
CA ILE A 91 -7.50 1.97 -11.28
C ILE A 91 -6.38 1.89 -10.25
N VAL A 92 -5.21 2.48 -10.54
CA VAL A 92 -4.08 2.50 -9.57
C VAL A 92 -4.49 3.17 -8.27
N ALA A 93 -5.22 4.30 -8.32
CA ALA A 93 -5.69 4.97 -7.12
C ALA A 93 -6.68 4.12 -6.33
N ALA A 94 -7.58 3.39 -7.00
CA ALA A 94 -8.55 2.52 -6.35
C ALA A 94 -7.87 1.39 -5.60
N ASP A 95 -6.98 0.64 -6.27
CA ASP A 95 -6.25 -0.46 -5.64
C ASP A 95 -5.41 0.03 -4.45
N ALA A 96 -4.62 1.09 -4.64
CA ALA A 96 -3.84 1.69 -3.57
C ALA A 96 -4.74 2.14 -2.40
N CYS A 97 -5.93 2.68 -2.66
CA CYS A 97 -6.79 3.20 -1.60
C CYS A 97 -7.49 2.11 -0.79
N VAL A 98 -7.60 0.86 -1.29
CA VAL A 98 -8.17 -0.25 -0.51
C VAL A 98 -7.36 -0.51 0.75
N LEU A 99 -6.03 -0.56 0.64
CA LEU A 99 -5.10 -0.84 1.73
C LEU A 99 -5.18 0.20 2.88
N VAL A 100 -5.76 1.37 2.61
CA VAL A 100 -5.85 2.48 3.55
C VAL A 100 -7.29 2.95 3.77
N LEU A 101 -8.27 2.09 3.49
CA LEU A 101 -9.71 2.37 3.55
C LEU A 101 -10.16 3.02 4.87
N ASN A 102 -9.56 2.59 5.99
CA ASN A 102 -9.88 3.07 7.33
C ASN A 102 -8.75 3.90 7.96
N LYS A 103 -7.77 4.38 7.17
CA LYS A 103 -6.71 5.29 7.64
C LYS A 103 -7.07 6.76 7.40
N PRO A 104 -6.67 7.69 8.30
CA PRO A 104 -6.86 9.12 8.07
C PRO A 104 -5.87 9.68 7.04
N TRP A 105 -6.22 10.81 6.41
CA TRP A 105 -5.29 11.55 5.56
C TRP A 105 -4.19 12.24 6.37
N PRO A 106 -2.98 12.44 5.79
CA PRO A 106 -2.60 12.12 4.41
C PRO A 106 -2.21 10.65 4.20
N LEU A 107 -2.62 10.08 3.06
CA LEU A 107 -2.25 8.71 2.66
C LEU A 107 -0.86 8.68 2.03
N TYR A 108 -0.11 7.60 2.26
CA TYR A 108 1.17 7.32 1.61
C TYR A 108 2.11 8.53 1.60
N ARG A 109 2.48 9.03 2.79
CA ARG A 109 3.17 10.33 2.94
C ARG A 109 4.47 10.42 2.15
N ASN A 110 5.14 9.28 2.02
CA ASN A 110 6.42 9.14 1.33
C ASN A 110 6.25 9.09 -0.19
N VAL A 111 5.06 8.76 -0.72
CA VAL A 111 4.79 8.75 -2.17
C VAL A 111 4.33 10.14 -2.62
N LYS A 112 5.07 10.75 -3.53
CA LYS A 112 4.78 12.02 -4.19
C LYS A 112 4.38 11.82 -5.65
N GLU A 113 5.06 10.90 -6.31
CA GLU A 113 4.90 10.64 -7.74
C GLU A 113 4.78 9.14 -8.01
N ILE A 114 3.96 8.80 -9.00
CA ILE A 114 3.74 7.44 -9.48
C ILE A 114 4.03 7.42 -10.98
N LEU A 115 5.08 6.69 -11.36
CA LEU A 115 5.50 6.49 -12.75
C LEU A 115 4.84 5.23 -13.29
N LEU A 116 4.12 5.35 -14.40
CA LEU A 116 3.56 4.20 -15.11
C LEU A 116 4.34 3.96 -16.40
N TYR A 117 4.90 2.76 -16.52
CA TYR A 117 5.51 2.23 -17.73
C TYR A 117 4.54 1.31 -18.46
N PRO A 118 4.66 1.13 -19.79
CA PRO A 118 3.76 0.24 -20.54
C PRO A 118 3.92 -1.23 -20.12
N SER A 119 5.14 -1.67 -19.81
CA SER A 119 5.48 -3.04 -19.39
C SER A 119 6.63 -3.03 -18.39
N ALA A 120 7.00 -4.21 -17.88
CA ALA A 120 8.21 -4.40 -17.10
C ALA A 120 9.42 -3.84 -17.86
N TYR A 121 10.32 -3.18 -17.14
CA TYR A 121 11.53 -2.58 -17.70
C TYR A 121 12.76 -3.01 -16.92
N TYR A 122 13.92 -2.95 -17.56
CA TYR A 122 15.20 -3.25 -16.93
C TYR A 122 15.82 -1.94 -16.43
N ALA A 123 16.01 -1.83 -15.12
CA ALA A 123 16.77 -0.73 -14.54
C ALA A 123 18.21 -1.20 -14.21
N PRO A 124 19.25 -0.43 -14.54
CA PRO A 124 20.58 -0.69 -14.05
C PRO A 124 20.58 -0.58 -12.52
N GLN A 125 20.88 -1.67 -11.81
CA GLN A 125 21.08 -1.67 -10.36
C GLN A 125 22.57 -1.68 -10.06
N SER A 126 23.01 -0.74 -9.22
CA SER A 126 24.33 -0.74 -8.62
C SER A 126 24.22 -1.15 -7.16
N THR A 127 24.58 -2.38 -6.81
CA THR A 127 24.84 -2.74 -5.40
C THR A 127 26.29 -2.49 -5.09
N ARG A 128 26.54 -1.78 -3.98
CA ARG A 128 27.87 -1.59 -3.42
C ARG A 128 28.00 -2.48 -2.20
N ASP A 129 28.94 -3.43 -2.23
CA ASP A 129 29.20 -4.28 -1.08
C ASP A 129 29.97 -3.52 0.03
N SER A 130 30.14 -4.16 1.18
CA SER A 130 30.90 -3.62 2.32
C SER A 130 32.40 -3.46 2.02
N ALA A 131 32.90 -3.99 0.91
CA ALA A 131 34.25 -3.79 0.40
C ALA A 131 34.34 -2.65 -0.64
N GLY A 132 33.23 -2.00 -0.96
CA GLY A 132 33.16 -0.87 -1.89
C GLY A 132 33.07 -1.27 -3.37
N LEU A 133 32.96 -2.56 -3.69
CA LEU A 133 32.81 -3.09 -5.05
C LEU A 133 31.41 -2.77 -5.58
N VAL A 134 31.33 -2.12 -6.74
CA VAL A 134 30.05 -1.81 -7.40
C VAL A 134 29.77 -2.91 -8.43
N SER A 135 28.73 -3.69 -8.22
CA SER A 135 28.25 -4.67 -9.19
C SER A 135 27.08 -4.10 -10.00
N TYR A 136 27.17 -4.18 -11.33
CA TYR A 136 26.13 -3.78 -12.26
C TYR A 136 25.30 -5.00 -12.66
N HIS A 137 24.01 -4.98 -12.38
CA HIS A 137 23.07 -6.02 -12.80
C HIS A 137 21.80 -5.37 -13.35
N ASN A 138 21.25 -5.97 -14.41
CA ASN A 138 19.94 -5.60 -14.93
C ASN A 138 18.90 -6.43 -14.18
N ALA A 139 18.09 -5.79 -13.34
CA ALA A 139 16.94 -6.44 -12.71
C ALA A 139 15.66 -6.12 -13.51
N VAL A 140 14.80 -7.13 -13.71
CA VAL A 140 13.43 -6.90 -14.19
C VAL A 140 12.70 -6.16 -13.07
N ARG A 141 12.19 -4.95 -13.34
CA ARG A 141 11.47 -4.13 -12.36
C ARG A 141 9.99 -4.12 -12.67
N LEU A 142 9.19 -4.54 -11.70
CA LEU A 142 7.73 -4.46 -11.73
C LEU A 142 7.24 -3.25 -10.89
N GLY A 143 7.94 -2.92 -9.79
CA GLY A 143 7.86 -1.65 -9.08
C GLY A 143 9.04 -1.37 -8.15
N GLU A 144 9.20 -0.11 -7.71
CA GLU A 144 10.26 0.34 -6.78
C GLU A 144 9.91 1.70 -6.17
N SER A 145 10.30 1.93 -4.90
CA SER A 145 10.32 3.27 -4.28
C SER A 145 11.72 3.89 -4.31
N TRP A 146 11.86 4.99 -5.04
CA TRP A 146 13.13 5.71 -5.18
C TRP A 146 13.30 6.78 -4.10
N PRO A 147 14.55 7.13 -3.74
CA PRO A 147 14.84 8.30 -2.92
C PRO A 147 14.13 9.54 -3.50
N GLY A 148 13.29 10.19 -2.69
CA GLY A 148 12.49 11.35 -3.12
C GLY A 148 10.99 11.08 -3.32
N GLY A 149 10.53 9.85 -3.11
CA GLY A 149 9.10 9.54 -3.04
C GLY A 149 8.46 9.21 -4.38
N THR A 150 9.21 8.57 -5.26
CA THR A 150 8.72 8.12 -6.56
C THR A 150 8.44 6.63 -6.49
N LEU A 151 7.23 6.22 -6.86
CA LEU A 151 6.84 4.83 -7.01
C LEU A 151 6.76 4.48 -8.50
N VAL A 152 7.30 3.34 -8.91
CA VAL A 152 7.20 2.88 -10.30
C VAL A 152 6.24 1.70 -10.41
N LEU A 153 5.45 1.66 -11.48
CA LEU A 153 4.49 0.60 -11.78
C LEU A 153 4.49 0.27 -13.28
N SER A 154 4.31 -1.01 -13.59
CA SER A 154 4.03 -1.52 -14.94
C SER A 154 2.53 -1.55 -15.19
N TRP A 155 2.05 -0.84 -16.22
CA TRP A 155 0.62 -0.80 -16.55
C TRP A 155 0.07 -2.17 -16.98
N HIS A 156 0.88 -2.98 -17.67
CA HIS A 156 0.51 -4.35 -18.00
C HIS A 156 0.17 -5.15 -16.74
N ASP A 157 1.04 -5.10 -15.72
CA ASP A 157 0.89 -5.88 -14.50
C ASP A 157 -0.23 -5.33 -13.59
N VAL A 158 -0.47 -4.01 -13.61
CA VAL A 158 -1.64 -3.40 -12.96
C VAL A 158 -2.95 -3.94 -13.54
N LEU A 159 -3.01 -4.10 -14.87
CA LEU A 159 -4.19 -4.65 -15.54
C LEU A 159 -4.36 -6.15 -15.27
N GLU A 160 -3.28 -6.93 -15.30
CA GLU A 160 -3.34 -8.37 -15.03
C GLU A 160 -3.80 -8.67 -13.60
N GLY A 161 -3.28 -7.98 -12.59
CA GLY A 161 -3.71 -8.19 -11.19
C GLY A 161 -5.20 -7.90 -10.95
N ASN A 162 -5.80 -7.01 -11.74
CA ASN A 162 -7.25 -6.76 -11.67
C ASN A 162 -8.10 -7.76 -12.46
N ARG A 163 -7.52 -8.44 -13.47
CA ARG A 163 -8.20 -9.44 -14.30
C ARG A 163 -8.34 -10.78 -13.59
N LEU A 164 -7.37 -11.15 -12.75
CA LEU A 164 -7.32 -12.43 -12.04
C LEU A 164 -7.35 -12.24 -10.52
N PRO A 165 -8.46 -11.73 -9.94
CA PRO A 165 -8.55 -11.25 -8.54
C PRO A 165 -8.46 -12.35 -7.46
N SER A 166 -8.04 -13.55 -7.82
CA SER A 166 -8.01 -14.73 -6.96
C SER A 166 -6.74 -15.56 -7.17
N ASP A 167 -5.76 -15.06 -7.92
CA ASP A 167 -4.46 -15.72 -8.06
C ASP A 167 -3.48 -15.32 -6.94
N GLY A 168 -3.80 -14.28 -6.16
CA GLY A 168 -2.98 -13.80 -5.05
C GLY A 168 -1.85 -12.88 -5.50
N HIS A 169 -1.98 -12.27 -6.69
CA HIS A 169 -0.98 -11.45 -7.34
C HIS A 169 -1.56 -10.11 -7.81
N ASN A 170 -1.21 -9.04 -7.11
CA ASN A 170 -1.59 -7.68 -7.46
C ASN A 170 -0.45 -6.70 -7.20
N LEU A 171 0.17 -6.23 -8.28
CA LEU A 171 1.31 -5.33 -8.22
C LEU A 171 1.02 -4.07 -7.40
N VAL A 172 -0.17 -3.49 -7.51
CA VAL A 172 -0.48 -2.26 -6.76
C VAL A 172 -0.58 -2.56 -5.27
N PHE A 173 -1.24 -3.65 -4.86
CA PHE A 173 -1.27 -4.04 -3.45
C PHE A 173 0.13 -4.32 -2.92
N HIS A 174 0.97 -5.00 -3.71
CA HIS A 174 2.35 -5.32 -3.36
C HIS A 174 3.18 -4.05 -3.12
N GLU A 175 3.25 -3.17 -4.11
CA GLU A 175 4.09 -1.98 -4.06
C GLU A 175 3.62 -0.97 -3.01
N PHE A 176 2.30 -0.84 -2.81
CA PHE A 176 1.75 0.01 -1.76
C PHE A 176 1.86 -0.61 -0.36
N ALA A 177 1.94 -1.94 -0.23
CA ALA A 177 2.30 -2.57 1.04
C ALA A 177 3.73 -2.20 1.46
N HIS A 178 4.69 -2.21 0.53
CA HIS A 178 6.05 -1.71 0.81
C HIS A 178 6.04 -0.25 1.29
N GLN A 179 5.15 0.60 0.76
CA GLN A 179 5.02 1.98 1.23
C GLN A 179 4.52 2.09 2.66
N LEU A 180 3.65 1.16 3.08
CA LEU A 180 3.14 1.09 4.44
C LEU A 180 4.20 0.57 5.42
N ASP A 181 5.04 -0.37 4.99
CA ASP A 181 6.18 -0.88 5.77
C ASP A 181 7.20 0.25 6.03
N GLN A 182 7.52 0.99 4.97
CA GLN A 182 8.47 2.11 4.99
C GLN A 182 8.03 3.33 5.81
N GLU A 183 6.80 3.37 6.34
CA GLU A 183 6.36 4.47 7.23
C GLU A 183 7.21 4.57 8.50
N THR A 184 7.83 3.47 8.93
CA THR A 184 8.76 3.43 10.08
C THR A 184 10.18 3.86 9.73
N GLY A 185 10.47 4.13 8.45
CA GLY A 185 11.78 4.52 7.93
C GLY A 185 12.68 3.33 7.54
N LYS A 186 12.19 2.10 7.65
CA LYS A 186 12.88 0.88 7.20
C LYS A 186 11.89 -0.03 6.48
N THR A 187 12.39 -0.87 5.58
CA THR A 187 11.60 -1.93 4.93
C THR A 187 11.97 -3.26 5.59
N THR A 188 11.15 -3.71 6.54
CA THR A 188 11.45 -4.89 7.39
C THR A 188 10.28 -5.87 7.49
N GLY A 189 9.21 -5.66 6.72
CA GLY A 189 7.95 -6.39 6.87
C GLY A 189 7.17 -6.05 8.14
N THR A 190 7.49 -4.92 8.79
CA THR A 190 6.85 -4.48 10.03
C THR A 190 6.39 -3.03 9.87
N PRO A 191 5.13 -2.81 9.46
CA PRO A 191 4.58 -1.48 9.26
C PRO A 191 4.35 -0.75 10.58
N LEU A 192 3.97 0.52 10.48
CA LEU A 192 3.62 1.32 11.66
C LEU A 192 2.39 0.75 12.39
N LEU A 193 2.59 0.27 13.64
CA LEU A 193 1.53 -0.27 14.50
C LEU A 193 1.14 0.71 15.63
N LYS A 194 -0.03 0.49 16.24
CA LYS A 194 -0.66 1.42 17.20
C LYS A 194 -0.03 1.38 18.59
N SER A 195 0.44 0.21 19.04
CA SER A 195 0.94 0.01 20.40
C SER A 195 2.11 -0.98 20.45
N SER A 196 2.89 -0.92 21.53
CA SER A 196 3.98 -1.87 21.77
C SER A 196 3.50 -3.32 21.90
N ALA A 197 2.25 -3.52 22.36
CA ALA A 197 1.63 -4.84 22.40
C ALA A 197 1.40 -5.39 20.98
N ASP A 198 0.93 -4.54 20.06
CA ASP A 198 0.74 -4.92 18.65
C ASP A 198 2.08 -5.29 18.00
N TYR A 199 3.16 -4.55 18.29
CA TYR A 199 4.50 -4.91 17.79
C TYR A 199 4.99 -6.27 18.29
N LYS A 200 4.75 -6.58 19.57
CA LYS A 200 5.12 -7.88 20.14
C LYS A 200 4.36 -9.02 19.48
N GLU A 201 3.04 -8.82 19.31
CA GLU A 201 2.19 -9.82 18.68
C GLU A 201 2.52 -9.99 17.19
N TRP A 202 2.70 -8.88 16.47
CA TRP A 202 3.15 -8.88 15.08
C TRP A 202 4.45 -9.66 14.93
N GLY A 203 5.48 -9.32 15.70
CA GLY A 203 6.77 -10.01 15.63
C GLY A 203 6.66 -11.52 15.86
N ARG A 204 5.83 -11.96 16.81
CA ARG A 204 5.60 -13.39 17.10
C ARG A 204 4.90 -14.11 15.95
N VAL A 205 3.76 -13.58 15.51
CA VAL A 205 2.91 -14.22 14.49
C VAL A 205 3.58 -14.16 13.11
N PHE A 206 4.11 -13.01 12.73
CA PHE A 206 4.78 -12.78 11.46
C PHE A 206 6.04 -13.65 11.31
N SER A 207 6.92 -13.69 12.32
CA SER A 207 8.15 -14.49 12.26
C SER A 207 7.87 -15.99 12.18
N ARG A 208 6.84 -16.47 12.89
CA ARG A 208 6.36 -17.86 12.80
C ARG A 208 5.94 -18.18 11.38
N ALA A 209 5.03 -17.39 10.81
CA ALA A 209 4.47 -17.63 9.49
C ALA A 209 5.52 -17.51 8.38
N PHE A 210 6.45 -16.55 8.48
CA PHE A 210 7.56 -16.41 7.55
C PHE A 210 8.49 -17.63 7.58
N THR A 211 8.85 -18.13 8.77
CA THR A 211 9.67 -19.34 8.93
C THR A 211 8.96 -20.58 8.37
N GLN A 212 7.63 -20.66 8.56
CA GLN A 212 6.82 -21.72 7.99
C GLN A 212 6.82 -21.66 6.45
N LEU A 213 6.58 -20.49 5.85
CA LEU A 213 6.63 -20.33 4.40
C LEU A 213 7.99 -20.73 3.83
N LYS A 214 9.10 -20.27 4.44
CA LYS A 214 10.45 -20.66 4.04
C LYS A 214 10.66 -22.17 4.07
N SER A 215 10.15 -22.83 5.10
CA SER A 215 10.23 -24.29 5.23
C SER A 215 9.43 -24.99 4.14
N HIS A 216 8.19 -24.54 3.87
CA HIS A 216 7.36 -25.10 2.81
C HIS A 216 8.02 -24.93 1.43
N VAL A 217 8.60 -23.77 1.14
CA VAL A 217 9.34 -23.53 -0.11
C VAL A 217 10.55 -24.46 -0.22
N ALA A 218 11.33 -24.62 0.85
CA ALA A 218 12.51 -25.50 0.86
C ALA A 218 12.16 -26.98 0.57
N TYR A 219 11.00 -27.44 1.03
CA TYR A 219 10.51 -28.81 0.80
C TYR A 219 9.51 -28.93 -0.37
N SER A 220 9.35 -27.87 -1.18
CA SER A 220 8.37 -27.83 -2.29
C SER A 220 6.94 -28.21 -1.87
N MET A 221 6.55 -27.88 -0.64
CA MET A 221 5.21 -28.08 -0.13
C MET A 221 4.27 -26.97 -0.61
N PRO A 222 3.01 -27.30 -0.95
CA PRO A 222 2.03 -26.28 -1.32
C PRO A 222 1.77 -25.33 -0.15
N HIS A 223 1.46 -24.08 -0.49
CA HIS A 223 1.20 -23.01 0.45
C HIS A 223 0.23 -21.99 -0.15
N VAL A 224 -0.64 -21.39 0.66
CA VAL A 224 -1.60 -20.36 0.18
C VAL A 224 -0.92 -19.06 -0.23
N ILE A 225 0.09 -18.64 0.55
CA ILE A 225 0.98 -17.51 0.27
C ILE A 225 2.00 -17.94 -0.78
N HIS A 226 2.19 -17.11 -1.81
CA HIS A 226 3.13 -17.37 -2.90
C HIS A 226 4.59 -17.45 -2.41
N SER A 227 5.40 -18.30 -3.06
CA SER A 227 6.78 -18.61 -2.67
C SER A 227 7.71 -17.39 -2.69
N TYR A 228 7.41 -16.39 -3.53
CA TYR A 228 8.15 -15.13 -3.57
C TYR A 228 8.20 -14.41 -2.21
N GLY A 229 7.15 -14.57 -1.38
CA GLY A 229 7.14 -14.06 -0.01
C GLY A 229 8.19 -14.68 0.90
N ALA A 230 8.85 -15.78 0.51
CA ALA A 230 9.95 -16.39 1.27
C ALA A 230 11.30 -15.67 1.09
N THR A 231 11.37 -14.68 0.18
CA THR A 231 12.62 -13.99 -0.19
C THR A 231 13.21 -13.22 0.98
N ASN A 232 12.41 -12.38 1.64
CA ASN A 232 12.73 -11.65 2.85
C ASN A 232 11.42 -11.19 3.53
N GLU A 233 11.52 -10.63 4.73
CA GLU A 233 10.38 -10.19 5.53
C GLU A 233 9.54 -9.09 4.85
N ALA A 234 10.17 -8.16 4.11
CA ALA A 234 9.44 -7.13 3.39
C ALA A 234 8.59 -7.73 2.27
N GLU A 235 9.16 -8.62 1.46
CA GLU A 235 8.42 -9.35 0.42
C GLU A 235 7.33 -10.23 1.04
N PHE A 236 7.61 -10.84 2.19
CA PHE A 236 6.61 -11.61 2.91
C PHE A 236 5.39 -10.77 3.26
N PHE A 237 5.59 -9.55 3.79
CA PHE A 237 4.49 -8.66 4.11
C PHE A 237 3.69 -8.27 2.87
N ALA A 238 4.36 -7.89 1.78
CA ALA A 238 3.69 -7.49 0.55
C ALA A 238 2.86 -8.63 -0.08
N VAL A 239 3.44 -9.84 -0.21
CA VAL A 239 2.74 -11.03 -0.72
C VAL A 239 1.62 -11.48 0.21
N LEU A 240 1.81 -11.33 1.52
CA LEU A 240 0.77 -11.62 2.50
C LEU A 240 -0.41 -10.66 2.36
N THR A 241 -0.16 -9.38 2.06
CA THR A 241 -1.21 -8.39 1.77
C THR A 241 -1.99 -8.71 0.51
N GLU A 242 -1.32 -9.13 -0.57
CA GLU A 242 -1.98 -9.61 -1.79
C GLU A 242 -2.90 -10.79 -1.46
N THR A 243 -2.37 -11.80 -0.77
CA THR A 243 -3.13 -13.00 -0.35
C THR A 243 -4.32 -12.64 0.55
N PHE A 244 -4.16 -11.68 1.46
CA PHE A 244 -5.23 -11.23 2.35
C PHE A 244 -6.40 -10.59 1.60
N LEU A 245 -6.13 -9.81 0.56
CA LEU A 245 -7.18 -9.14 -0.21
C LEU A 245 -7.84 -10.06 -1.23
N GLU A 246 -7.08 -10.93 -1.87
CA GLU A 246 -7.55 -11.75 -3.00
C GLU A 246 -7.99 -13.16 -2.60
N LYS A 247 -7.39 -13.74 -1.57
CA LYS A 247 -7.70 -15.10 -1.06
C LYS A 247 -8.02 -15.11 0.44
N PRO A 248 -8.89 -14.22 0.96
CA PRO A 248 -9.09 -14.09 2.40
C PRO A 248 -9.61 -15.37 3.07
N ALA A 249 -10.53 -16.09 2.41
CA ALA A 249 -11.10 -17.32 2.96
C ALA A 249 -10.04 -18.44 3.08
N GLU A 250 -9.16 -18.56 2.08
CA GLU A 250 -8.06 -19.53 2.09
C GLU A 250 -7.03 -19.16 3.16
N LEU A 251 -6.63 -17.89 3.24
CA LEU A 251 -5.69 -17.42 4.26
C LEU A 251 -6.24 -17.63 5.67
N ARG A 252 -7.52 -17.30 5.91
CA ARG A 252 -8.18 -17.51 7.20
C ARG A 252 -8.25 -18.98 7.60
N ARG A 253 -8.50 -19.88 6.65
CA ARG A 253 -8.55 -21.32 6.90
C ARG A 253 -7.15 -21.88 7.17
N TYR A 254 -6.15 -21.38 6.45
CA TYR A 254 -4.78 -21.85 6.52
C TYR A 254 -4.06 -21.36 7.78
N ASP A 255 -4.11 -20.05 8.04
CA ASP A 255 -3.49 -19.41 9.21
C ASP A 255 -4.44 -18.33 9.79
N PRO A 256 -5.37 -18.73 10.68
CA PRO A 256 -6.31 -17.80 11.31
C PRO A 256 -5.62 -16.69 12.11
N GLU A 257 -4.43 -16.95 12.66
CA GLU A 257 -3.70 -16.01 13.51
C GLU A 257 -3.12 -14.86 12.67
N ILE A 258 -2.47 -15.20 11.54
CA ILE A 258 -2.04 -14.22 10.54
C ILE A 258 -3.23 -13.43 9.99
N TYR A 259 -4.34 -14.11 9.70
CA TYR A 259 -5.54 -13.45 9.20
C TYR A 259 -6.05 -12.38 10.18
N SER A 260 -6.22 -12.74 11.46
CA SER A 260 -6.65 -11.81 12.50
C SER A 260 -5.64 -10.67 12.71
N MET A 261 -4.34 -10.94 12.62
CA MET A 261 -3.30 -9.91 12.68
C MET A 261 -3.47 -8.87 11.55
N LEU A 262 -3.77 -9.30 10.32
CA LEU A 262 -3.99 -8.41 9.19
C LEU A 262 -5.30 -7.64 9.27
N VAL A 263 -6.40 -8.27 9.73
CA VAL A 263 -7.66 -7.54 10.02
C VAL A 263 -7.42 -6.45 11.07
N ASN A 264 -6.64 -6.75 12.11
CA ASN A 264 -6.27 -5.78 13.13
C ASN A 264 -5.34 -4.67 12.58
N TYR A 265 -4.50 -4.95 11.59
CA TYR A 265 -3.66 -3.93 10.98
C TYR A 265 -4.43 -3.03 10.00
N TYR A 266 -5.11 -3.64 9.03
CA TYR A 266 -5.85 -2.95 7.96
C TYR A 266 -7.18 -2.34 8.44
N GLN A 267 -7.70 -2.81 9.57
CA GLN A 267 -8.94 -2.34 10.19
C GLN A 267 -10.18 -2.58 9.33
N PHE A 268 -10.15 -3.56 8.44
CA PHE A 268 -11.30 -4.09 7.70
C PHE A 268 -11.14 -5.59 7.51
N ASP A 269 -12.25 -6.27 7.21
CA ASP A 269 -12.27 -7.71 6.93
C ASP A 269 -12.65 -7.91 5.46
N PRO A 270 -11.70 -8.25 4.57
CA PRO A 270 -11.99 -8.41 3.14
C PRO A 270 -12.92 -9.59 2.85
N ILE A 271 -13.08 -10.57 3.76
CA ILE A 271 -13.98 -11.72 3.53
C ILE A 271 -15.44 -11.29 3.30
N VAL A 272 -15.84 -10.11 3.79
CA VAL A 272 -17.19 -9.58 3.59
C VAL A 272 -17.42 -9.09 2.16
N TRP A 273 -16.35 -8.98 1.37
CA TRP A 273 -16.36 -8.66 -0.06
C TRP A 273 -16.10 -9.88 -0.92
N HIS A 274 -16.24 -11.12 -0.43
CA HIS A 274 -15.97 -12.33 -1.19
C HIS A 274 -17.17 -13.25 -1.34
#